data_AF-A0A0F9AFU9-F1
#
_entry.id   AF-A0A0F9AFU9-F1
#
_cell.length_a   1.000
_cell.length_b   1.000
_cell.length_c   1.000
_cell.angle_alpha   90.00
_cell.angle_beta   90.00
_cell.angle_gamma   90.00
#
_symmetry.space_group_name_H-M   'P 1'
#
loop_
_entity.id
_entity.type
_entity.pdbx_description
1 polymer ?
#
loop_
_entity_poly.entity_id
_entity_poly.type
_entity_poly.pdbx_seq_one_letter_code
_entity_poly.pdbx_strand_id
1 'polypeptide(L)'
;MGKKYIQLGWDSYLDLVVPKGASDVQIAETRQAFFSGAAVLFEGIMRMLDPGLEETDADMQRMTDIQNEITAFGQELDKRILKLTEH
;
A
#
# COMPACT_ATOMS: atom_id res chain seq x y z
N MET A 1 -20.09 10.97 -10.64
CA MET A 1 -18.78 10.31 -10.75
C MET A 1 -18.54 9.53 -9.46
N GLY A 2 -18.13 8.27 -9.51
CA GLY A 2 -17.85 7.46 -8.32
C GLY A 2 -16.59 7.94 -7.57
N LYS A 3 -16.49 7.59 -6.28
CA LYS A 3 -15.32 7.92 -5.44
C LYS A 3 -14.07 7.17 -5.95
N LYS A 4 -12.95 7.89 -6.07
CA LYS A 4 -11.67 7.33 -6.57
C LYS A 4 -10.71 7.08 -5.40
N TYR A 5 -10.87 5.94 -4.71
CA TYR A 5 -10.08 5.63 -3.51
C TYR A 5 -8.57 5.53 -3.77
N ILE A 6 -8.16 4.89 -4.87
CA ILE A 6 -6.74 4.77 -5.22
C ILE A 6 -6.13 6.13 -5.58
N GLN A 7 -6.90 7.00 -6.23
CA GLN A 7 -6.45 8.37 -6.53
C GLN A 7 -6.23 9.17 -5.25
N LEU A 8 -7.15 9.08 -4.27
CA LEU A 8 -6.96 9.73 -2.97
C LEU A 8 -5.69 9.23 -2.26
N GLY A 9 -5.42 7.92 -2.32
CA GLY A 9 -4.18 7.35 -1.80
C GLY A 9 -2.94 7.88 -2.52
N TRP A 10 -2.99 8.00 -3.84
CA TRP A 10 -1.90 8.61 -4.62
C TRP A 10 -1.67 10.07 -4.23
N ASP A 11 -2.73 10.86 -4.08
CA ASP A 11 -2.61 12.29 -3.75
C ASP A 11 -1.92 12.47 -2.38
N SER A 12 -2.25 11.61 -1.39
CA SER A 12 -1.53 11.59 -0.10
C SER A 12 -0.09 11.09 -0.23
N TYR A 13 0.17 10.05 -1.03
CA TYR A 13 1.52 9.53 -1.24
C TYR A 13 2.42 10.57 -1.91
N LEU A 14 1.91 11.29 -2.91
CA LEU A 14 2.62 12.37 -3.59
C LEU A 14 3.00 13.49 -2.62
N ASP A 15 2.11 13.85 -1.68
CA ASP A 15 2.40 14.92 -0.72
C ASP A 15 3.39 14.49 0.36
N LEU A 16 3.25 13.28 0.90
CA LEU A 16 3.98 12.83 2.09
C LEU A 16 5.28 12.10 1.78
N VAL A 17 5.39 11.44 0.63
CA VAL A 17 6.50 10.49 0.34
C VAL A 17 7.39 10.96 -0.81
N VAL A 18 6.81 11.51 -1.88
CA VAL A 18 7.58 11.92 -3.06
C VAL A 18 8.36 13.22 -2.75
N PRO A 19 9.68 13.28 -3.03
CA PRO A 19 10.46 14.49 -2.82
C PRO A 19 9.88 15.71 -3.58
N LYS A 20 9.81 16.87 -2.92
CA LYS A 20 9.22 18.09 -3.51
C LYS A 20 9.94 18.62 -4.77
N GLY A 21 11.18 18.18 -5.01
CA GLY A 21 11.97 18.52 -6.20
C GLY A 21 12.06 17.39 -7.23
N ALA A 22 11.26 16.33 -7.09
CA ALA A 22 11.23 15.24 -8.07
C ALA A 22 10.84 15.78 -9.46
N SER A 23 11.50 15.28 -10.49
CA SER A 23 11.17 15.65 -11.88
C SER A 23 9.81 15.09 -12.30
N ASP A 24 9.21 15.67 -13.33
CA ASP A 24 7.93 15.18 -13.88
C ASP A 24 8.01 13.70 -14.29
N VAL A 25 9.16 13.26 -14.80
CA VAL A 25 9.39 11.85 -15.16
C VAL A 25 9.37 10.96 -13.91
N GLN A 26 10.07 11.35 -12.84
CA GLN A 26 10.07 10.60 -11.59
C GLN A 26 8.67 10.51 -10.97
N ILE A 27 7.90 11.60 -11.02
CA ILE A 27 6.52 11.62 -10.54
C ILE A 27 5.65 10.69 -11.38
N ALA A 28 5.77 10.74 -12.72
CA ALA A 28 4.98 9.91 -13.62
C ALA A 28 5.27 8.41 -13.43
N GLU A 29 6.55 8.02 -13.37
CA GLU A 29 6.97 6.63 -13.16
C GLU A 29 6.56 6.13 -11.77
N THR A 30 6.70 6.97 -10.74
CA THR A 30 6.28 6.63 -9.37
C THR A 30 4.76 6.47 -9.28
N ARG A 31 3.99 7.32 -9.98
CA ARG A 31 2.55 7.19 -10.08
C ARG A 31 2.16 5.88 -10.75
N GLN A 32 2.83 5.52 -11.84
CA GLN A 32 2.59 4.25 -12.52
C GLN A 32 2.87 3.07 -11.58
N ALA A 33 3.99 3.08 -10.86
CA ALA A 33 4.34 2.04 -9.89
C ALA A 33 3.30 1.93 -8.76
N PHE A 34 2.86 3.07 -8.19
CA PHE A 34 1.85 3.10 -7.13
C PHE A 34 0.52 2.48 -7.58
N PHE A 35 0.00 2.89 -8.73
CA PHE A 35 -1.26 2.35 -9.25
C PHE A 35 -1.14 0.88 -9.65
N SER A 36 0.01 0.46 -10.20
CA SER A 36 0.26 -0.93 -10.57
C SER A 36 0.34 -1.82 -9.33
N GLY A 37 1.03 -1.37 -8.28
CA GLY A 37 1.08 -2.07 -6.99
C GLY A 37 -0.29 -2.19 -6.34
N ALA A 38 -1.08 -1.11 -6.34
CA ALA A 38 -2.45 -1.14 -5.83
C ALA A 38 -3.34 -2.13 -6.61
N ALA A 39 -3.21 -2.18 -7.94
CA ALA A 39 -3.95 -3.13 -8.77
C ALA A 39 -3.55 -4.58 -8.45
N VAL A 40 -2.25 -4.87 -8.37
CA VAL A 40 -1.74 -6.22 -8.04
C VAL A 40 -2.20 -6.67 -6.65
N LEU A 41 -2.10 -5.80 -5.64
CA LEU A 41 -2.58 -6.11 -4.29
C LEU A 41 -4.09 -6.39 -4.29
N PHE A 42 -4.88 -5.52 -4.94
CA PHE A 42 -6.33 -5.68 -4.99
C PHE A 42 -6.73 -6.97 -5.71
N GLU A 43 -6.11 -7.29 -6.85
CA GLU A 43 -6.33 -8.57 -7.54
C GLU A 43 -5.94 -9.76 -6.65
N GLY A 44 -4.83 -9.65 -5.92
CA GLY A 44 -4.40 -10.66 -4.95
C GLY A 44 -5.48 -10.91 -3.89
N ILE A 45 -5.97 -9.85 -3.25
CA ILE A 45 -7.06 -9.90 -2.27
C ILE A 45 -8.31 -10.56 -2.86
N MET A 46 -8.74 -10.12 -4.05
CA MET A 46 -9.93 -10.68 -4.68
C MET A 46 -9.80 -12.18 -5.04
N ARG A 47 -8.58 -12.71 -5.22
CA ARG A 47 -8.34 -14.13 -5.52
C ARG A 47 -8.22 -15.00 -4.27
N MET A 48 -7.82 -14.43 -3.15
CA MET A 48 -7.62 -15.17 -1.89
C MET A 48 -8.88 -15.25 -1.03
N LEU A 49 -9.88 -14.39 -1.29
CA LEU A 49 -11.17 -14.48 -0.62
C LEU A 49 -11.91 -15.75 -1.06
N ASP A 50 -12.49 -16.46 -0.09
CA ASP A 50 -13.25 -17.66 -0.36
C ASP A 50 -14.50 -17.32 -1.23
N PRO A 51 -14.93 -18.22 -2.13
CA PRO A 51 -16.10 -17.97 -2.96
C PRO A 51 -17.37 -17.94 -2.10
N GLY A 52 -18.07 -16.81 -2.10
CA GLY A 52 -19.27 -16.62 -1.28
C GLY A 52 -19.83 -15.20 -1.37
N LEU A 53 -20.95 -14.96 -0.69
CA LEU A 53 -21.52 -13.62 -0.53
C LEU A 53 -21.04 -12.92 0.75
N GLU A 54 -20.56 -13.70 1.73
CA GLU A 54 -20.07 -13.23 3.01
C GLU A 54 -18.63 -13.68 3.20
N GLU A 55 -17.81 -12.81 3.80
CA GLU A 55 -16.42 -13.11 4.14
C GLU A 55 -16.37 -14.14 5.29
N THR A 56 -15.45 -15.09 5.19
CA THR A 56 -15.24 -16.13 6.22
C THR A 56 -14.28 -15.64 7.31
N ASP A 57 -14.22 -16.33 8.45
CA ASP A 57 -13.19 -16.08 9.46
C ASP A 57 -11.76 -16.24 8.89
N ALA A 58 -11.59 -17.13 7.91
CA ALA A 58 -10.31 -17.32 7.23
C ALA A 58 -9.97 -16.12 6.35
N ASP A 59 -10.94 -15.52 5.66
CA ASP A 59 -10.77 -14.29 4.90
C ASP A 59 -10.30 -13.14 5.80
N MET A 60 -10.98 -12.95 6.93
CA MET A 60 -10.63 -11.94 7.92
C MET A 60 -9.24 -12.16 8.52
N GLN A 61 -8.86 -13.41 8.78
CA GLN A 61 -7.51 -13.73 9.23
C GLN A 61 -6.46 -13.35 8.19
N ARG A 62 -6.69 -13.68 6.91
CA ARG A 62 -5.72 -13.32 5.86
C ARG A 62 -5.62 -11.80 5.67
N MET A 63 -6.71 -11.05 5.81
CA MET A 63 -6.68 -9.58 5.82
C MET A 63 -5.88 -9.02 7.01
N THR A 64 -5.99 -9.65 8.17
CA THR A 64 -5.19 -9.32 9.36
C THR A 64 -3.70 -9.60 9.11
N ASP A 65 -3.37 -10.70 8.45
CA ASP A 65 -1.98 -11.06 8.13
C ASP A 65 -1.35 -10.02 7.18
N ILE A 66 -2.08 -9.57 6.14
CA ILE A 66 -1.65 -8.48 5.26
C ILE A 66 -1.40 -7.19 6.05
N GLN A 67 -2.31 -6.83 6.95
CA GLN A 67 -2.16 -5.63 7.78
C GLN A 67 -0.92 -5.73 8.69
N ASN A 68 -0.66 -6.90 9.26
CA ASN A 68 0.51 -7.15 10.10
C ASN A 68 1.81 -7.02 9.30
N GLU A 69 1.86 -7.58 8.09
CA GLU A 69 3.02 -7.48 7.18
C GLU A 69 3.34 -6.02 6.83
N ILE A 70 2.33 -5.24 6.42
CA ILE A 70 2.50 -3.81 6.09
C ILE A 70 2.96 -3.02 7.31
N THR A 71 2.40 -3.31 8.50
CA THR A 71 2.77 -2.63 9.74
C THR A 71 4.21 -2.91 10.13
N ALA A 72 4.64 -4.18 10.04
CA ALA A 72 6.01 -4.59 10.32
C ALA A 72 6.99 -3.90 9.36
N PHE A 73 6.68 -3.86 8.06
CA PHE A 73 7.49 -3.16 7.08
C PHE A 73 7.61 -1.66 7.39
N GLY A 74 6.52 -1.00 7.78
CA GLY A 74 6.53 0.41 8.19
C GLY A 74 7.46 0.67 9.39
N GLN A 75 7.39 -0.19 10.42
CA GLN A 75 8.26 -0.10 11.59
C GLN A 75 9.74 -0.30 11.22
N GLU A 76 10.05 -1.23 10.32
CA GLU A 76 11.41 -1.42 9.81
C GLU A 76 11.91 -0.20 9.04
N LEU A 77 11.05 0.40 8.21
CA LEU A 77 11.38 1.59 7.45
C LEU A 77 11.68 2.77 8.38
N ASP A 78 10.85 2.99 9.39
CA ASP A 78 11.03 4.04 10.39
C ASP A 78 12.36 3.86 11.14
N LYS A 79 12.69 2.64 11.58
CA LYS A 79 13.99 2.33 12.22
C LYS A 79 15.16 2.71 11.31
N ARG A 80 15.09 2.37 10.02
CA ARG A 80 16.14 2.66 9.02
C ARG A 80 16.28 4.17 8.78
N ILE A 81 15.16 4.89 8.66
CA ILE A 81 15.14 6.34 8.41
C ILE A 81 15.64 7.10 9.65
N LEU A 82 15.24 6.69 10.86
CA LEU A 82 15.63 7.32 12.12
C LEU A 82 17.04 6.92 12.60
N LYS A 83 17.75 6.04 11.88
CA LYS A 83 19.06 5.47 12.27
C LYS A 83 19.10 4.94 13.71
N LEU A 84 18.00 4.37 14.20
CA LEU A 84 17.99 3.74 15.51
C LEU A 84 18.77 2.43 15.41
N THR A 85 20.07 2.47 15.73
CA THR A 85 20.90 1.29 15.91
C THR A 85 20.32 0.45 17.04
N GLU A 86 19.99 -0.80 16.76
CA GLU A 86 19.73 -1.78 17.81
C GLU A 86 21.02 -1.92 18.64
N HIS A 87 20.92 -1.61 19.94
CA HIS A 87 21.96 -1.84 20.94
C HIS A 87 21.86 -3.25 21.50
#